data_AF-A0A1V3WI00-F1
#
_entry.id   AF-A0A1V3WI00-F1
#
_cell.length_a   1.000
_cell.length_b   1.000
_cell.length_c   1.000
_cell.angle_alpha   90.00
_cell.angle_beta   90.00
_cell.angle_gamma   90.00
#
_symmetry.space_group_name_H-M   'P 1'
#
loop_
_entity.id
_entity.type
_entity.pdbx_description
1 polymer ?
#
loop_
_entity_poly.entity_id
_entity_poly.type
_entity_poly.pdbx_seq_one_letter_code
_entity_poly.pdbx_strand_id
1 'polypeptide(L)'
;MIFHLNILSNLPMGVPLEWNVFFIFSLFYLFGHYGAIQATGLQSPLLLAIVLAAVAVAVAGNLFPEKISFLPAMRYYAGNWATSVWCFRPGAEEKLEANVVKSSALVVNQLTRLYGADSAEIMMDKTAAFRAMHTHGRALNGLVSRAVGATSTKPTTACVRAS
;
A
#
# COMPACT_ATOMS: atom_id res chain seq x y z
N MET A 1 -8.01 8.86 16.93
CA MET A 1 -9.14 7.95 16.65
C MET A 1 -9.51 7.90 15.17
N ILE A 2 -9.95 9.01 14.57
CA ILE A 2 -10.39 9.07 13.15
C ILE A 2 -9.33 8.50 12.18
N PHE A 3 -8.06 8.85 12.40
CA PHE A 3 -6.92 8.31 11.64
C PHE A 3 -6.83 6.77 11.66
N HIS A 4 -6.95 6.17 12.84
CA HIS A 4 -6.87 4.71 13.01
C HIS A 4 -8.09 4.00 12.41
N LEU A 5 -9.28 4.57 12.58
CA LEU A 5 -10.51 4.05 11.96
C LEU A 5 -10.45 4.13 10.42
N ASN A 6 -9.86 5.19 9.88
CA ASN A 6 -9.66 5.32 8.44
C ASN A 6 -8.71 4.23 7.91
N ILE A 7 -7.60 3.95 8.60
CA ILE A 7 -6.71 2.85 8.20
C ILE A 7 -7.46 1.51 8.26
N LEU A 8 -8.22 1.27 9.34
CA LEU A 8 -8.99 0.04 9.52
C LEU A 8 -10.05 -0.15 8.42
N SER A 9 -10.67 0.93 7.94
CA SER A 9 -11.70 0.88 6.90
C SER A 9 -11.17 0.65 5.48
N ASN A 10 -9.87 0.81 5.22
CA ASN A 10 -9.29 0.84 3.86
C ASN A 10 -8.83 -0.54 3.30
N LEU A 11 -9.47 -1.63 3.70
CA LEU A 11 -9.16 -3.03 3.35
C LEU A 11 -7.72 -3.47 3.71
N PRO A 12 -7.55 -4.52 4.53
CA PRO A 12 -6.27 -4.85 5.14
C PRO A 12 -5.38 -5.69 4.24
N MET A 13 -4.80 -5.08 3.21
CA MET A 13 -3.70 -5.72 2.49
C MET A 13 -2.40 -5.52 3.27
N GLY A 14 -2.08 -6.48 4.16
CA GLY A 14 -0.77 -6.60 4.79
C GLY A 14 -0.35 -5.47 5.73
N VAL A 15 -1.31 -4.69 6.24
CA VAL A 15 -1.05 -3.67 7.26
C VAL A 15 -1.08 -4.36 8.64
N PRO A 16 -0.18 -4.03 9.59
CA PRO A 16 -0.23 -4.52 10.97
C PRO A 16 -1.50 -4.05 11.68
N LEU A 17 -2.62 -4.70 11.40
CA LEU A 17 -3.95 -4.38 11.91
C LEU A 17 -4.02 -4.54 13.42
N GLU A 18 -3.34 -5.57 13.94
CA GLU A 18 -3.27 -5.86 15.37
C GLU A 18 -2.68 -4.66 16.11
N TRP A 19 -1.66 -4.03 15.53
CA TRP A 19 -1.05 -2.82 16.07
C TRP A 19 -2.00 -1.63 16.01
N ASN A 20 -2.80 -1.50 14.95
CA ASN A 20 -3.77 -0.41 14.84
C ASN A 20 -4.86 -0.52 15.91
N VAL A 21 -5.39 -1.72 16.12
CA VAL A 21 -6.34 -2.03 17.20
C VAL A 21 -5.70 -1.82 18.56
N PHE A 22 -4.45 -2.26 18.75
CA PHE A 22 -3.70 -2.02 19.97
C PHE A 22 -3.58 -0.53 20.28
N PHE A 23 -3.21 0.32 19.32
CA PHE A 23 -3.14 1.78 19.54
C PHE A 23 -4.48 2.41 19.90
N ILE A 24 -5.58 1.97 19.25
CA ILE A 24 -6.94 2.40 19.60
C ILE A 24 -7.24 2.03 21.07
N PHE A 25 -6.98 0.78 21.46
CA PHE A 25 -7.19 0.31 22.82
C PHE A 25 -6.31 1.06 23.83
N SER A 26 -5.01 1.19 23.57
CA SER A 26 -4.05 1.89 24.44
C SER A 26 -4.46 3.34 24.69
N LEU A 27 -5.01 4.03 23.70
CA LEU A 27 -5.52 5.39 23.87
C LEU A 27 -6.62 5.44 24.94
N PHE A 28 -7.64 4.59 24.83
CA PHE A 28 -8.74 4.55 25.80
C PHE A 28 -8.31 4.02 27.17
N TYR A 29 -7.38 3.06 27.19
CA TYR A 29 -6.86 2.51 28.43
C TYR A 29 -6.05 3.55 29.21
N LEU A 30 -5.05 4.18 28.57
CA LEU A 30 -4.15 5.13 29.22
C LEU A 30 -4.83 6.46 29.53
N PHE A 31 -5.63 6.99 28.62
CA PHE A 31 -6.18 8.36 28.76
C PHE A 31 -7.68 8.40 29.06
N GLY A 32 -8.39 7.27 28.93
CA GLY A 32 -9.76 7.12 29.40
C GLY A 32 -9.82 6.56 30.82
N HIS A 33 -9.38 5.31 31.00
CA HIS A 33 -9.39 4.65 32.31
C HIS A 33 -8.37 5.24 33.28
N TYR A 34 -7.13 5.46 32.82
CA TYR A 34 -6.06 6.08 33.62
C TYR A 34 -5.89 7.59 33.35
N GLY A 35 -6.96 8.31 32.96
CA GLY A 35 -6.88 9.73 32.58
C GLY A 35 -6.35 10.69 33.65
N ALA A 36 -6.29 10.26 34.92
CA ALA A 36 -5.62 11.01 35.99
C ALA A 36 -4.08 11.08 35.82
N ILE A 37 -3.49 10.13 35.10
CA ILE A 37 -2.06 10.12 34.78
C ILE A 37 -1.83 11.04 33.58
N GLN A 38 -1.24 12.20 33.84
CA GLN A 38 -0.93 13.17 32.79
C GLN A 38 0.42 12.88 32.14
N ALA A 39 0.51 13.10 30.83
CA ALA A 39 1.79 13.00 30.10
C ALA A 39 2.87 13.95 30.63
N THR A 40 2.47 15.07 31.24
CA THR A 40 3.34 16.05 31.91
C THR A 40 3.84 15.58 33.28
N GLY A 41 3.24 14.54 33.85
CA GLY A 41 3.66 13.94 35.12
C GLY A 41 4.86 12.99 35.01
N LEU A 42 5.53 12.96 33.85
CA LEU A 42 6.64 12.05 33.59
C LEU A 42 7.90 12.50 34.35
N GLN A 43 8.21 11.82 35.46
CA GLN A 43 9.31 12.22 36.36
C GLN A 43 10.68 11.65 35.96
N SER A 44 10.74 10.71 35.01
CA SER A 44 11.99 10.10 34.56
C SER A 44 12.62 10.92 33.42
N PRO A 45 13.78 11.58 33.63
CA PRO A 45 14.43 12.39 32.59
C PRO A 45 14.86 11.55 31.39
N LEU A 46 15.29 10.31 31.63
CA LEU A 46 15.71 9.40 30.56
C LEU A 46 14.53 9.02 29.66
N LEU A 47 13.39 8.68 30.25
CA LEU A 47 12.20 8.33 29.48
C LEU A 47 11.69 9.52 28.67
N LEU A 48 11.71 10.72 29.26
CA LEU A 48 11.37 11.95 28.56
C LEU A 48 12.29 12.18 27.36
N ALA A 49 13.61 12.02 27.53
CA ALA A 49 14.57 12.16 26.43
C ALA A 49 14.31 11.17 25.28
N ILE A 50 13.98 9.91 25.61
CA ILE A 50 13.65 8.88 24.59
C ILE A 50 12.39 9.28 23.81
N VAL A 51 11.34 9.72 24.51
CA VAL A 51 10.08 10.14 23.86
C VAL A 51 10.31 11.35 22.96
N LEU A 52 11.03 12.36 23.45
CA LEU A 52 11.36 13.55 22.66
C LEU A 52 12.20 13.21 21.44
N ALA A 53 13.19 12.32 21.57
CA ALA A 53 13.99 11.86 20.45
C ALA A 53 13.13 11.12 19.40
N ALA A 54 12.24 10.24 19.84
CA ALA A 54 11.33 9.52 18.94
C ALA A 54 10.40 10.47 18.18
N VAL A 55 9.81 11.46 18.88
CA VAL A 55 8.98 12.51 18.27
C VAL A 55 9.80 13.35 17.30
N ALA A 56 11.02 13.75 17.68
CA ALA A 56 11.89 14.54 16.82
C ALA A 56 12.24 13.81 15.52
N VAL A 57 12.55 12.51 15.58
CA VAL A 57 12.81 11.68 14.38
C VAL A 57 11.57 11.57 13.51
N ALA A 58 10.39 11.34 14.10
CA ALA A 58 9.13 11.29 13.36
C ALA A 58 8.84 12.63 12.65
N VAL A 59 8.96 13.76 13.35
CA VAL A 59 8.74 15.09 12.77
C VAL A 59 9.78 15.39 11.68
N ALA A 60 11.06 15.21 11.98
CA ALA A 60 12.14 15.45 11.02
C ALA A 60 11.97 14.58 9.76
N GLY A 61 11.53 13.32 9.91
CA GLY A 61 11.31 12.44 8.77
C GLY A 61 10.12 12.79 7.89
N ASN A 62 9.13 13.52 8.43
CA ASN A 62 8.04 14.10 7.63
C ASN A 62 8.46 15.39 6.92
N LEU A 63 9.39 16.16 7.50
CA LEU A 63 9.94 17.38 6.87
C LEU A 63 11.04 17.09 5.84
N PHE A 64 11.85 16.05 6.07
CA PHE A 64 12.98 15.66 5.21
C PHE A 64 12.87 14.18 4.78
N PRO A 65 11.85 13.83 3.97
CA PRO A 65 11.55 12.45 3.60
C PRO A 65 12.63 11.76 2.78
N GLU A 66 13.53 12.53 2.15
CA GLU A 66 14.69 12.05 1.39
C GLU A 66 15.86 11.64 2.28
N LYS A 67 15.93 12.15 3.52
CA LYS A 67 17.05 11.94 4.45
C LYS A 67 16.75 10.90 5.53
N ILE A 68 15.49 10.76 5.92
CA ILE A 68 15.07 9.85 6.98
C ILE A 68 14.14 8.81 6.38
N SER A 69 14.46 7.54 6.65
CA SER A 69 13.71 6.39 6.15
C SER A 69 12.23 6.47 6.52
N PHE A 70 11.41 5.79 5.74
CA PHE A 70 9.96 5.71 5.91
C PHE A 70 9.55 5.19 7.30
N LEU A 71 10.25 4.18 7.80
CA LEU A 71 9.91 3.50 9.05
C LEU A 71 10.11 4.39 10.29
N PRO A 72 11.30 4.99 10.54
CA PRO A 72 11.48 5.86 11.71
C PRO A 72 10.64 7.14 11.64
N ALA A 73 10.30 7.60 10.44
CA ALA A 73 9.42 8.74 10.23
C ALA A 73 7.95 8.46 10.56
N MET A 74 7.60 7.20 10.89
CA MET A 74 6.23 6.76 11.16
C MET A 74 5.25 7.15 10.04
N ARG A 75 5.70 7.10 8.78
CA ARG A 75 4.83 7.33 7.63
C ARG A 75 3.94 6.09 7.47
N TYR A 76 2.62 6.28 7.49
CA TYR A 76 1.67 5.17 7.42
C TYR A 76 1.21 4.90 6.00
N TYR A 77 1.04 3.61 5.68
CA TYR A 77 0.33 3.15 4.50
C TYR A 77 -1.18 3.29 4.69
N ALA A 78 -1.70 4.51 4.53
CA ALA A 78 -3.13 4.81 4.60
C ALA A 78 -3.73 4.90 3.19
N GLY A 79 -3.57 3.86 2.38
CA GLY A 79 -4.04 3.84 0.98
C GLY A 79 -3.15 4.62 -0.01
N ASN A 80 -1.98 5.09 0.42
CA ASN A 80 -0.94 5.74 -0.38
C ASN A 80 0.22 4.81 -0.78
N TRP A 81 0.04 3.51 -0.60
CA TRP A 81 0.95 2.47 -1.08
C TRP A 81 1.39 2.69 -2.53
N ALA A 82 2.63 2.29 -2.82
CA ALA A 82 3.18 2.40 -4.16
C ALA A 82 2.29 1.65 -5.16
N THR A 83 1.91 2.33 -6.24
CA THR A 83 1.16 1.74 -7.34
C THR A 83 2.01 1.83 -8.60
N SER A 84 2.25 0.69 -9.25
CA SER A 84 2.92 0.64 -10.56
C SER A 84 1.97 0.07 -11.62
N VAL A 85 2.26 0.19 -12.92
CA VAL A 85 1.63 -0.57 -14.02
C VAL A 85 2.74 -0.97 -14.95
N TRP A 86 2.74 -2.24 -15.39
CA TRP A 86 3.68 -2.71 -16.39
C TRP A 86 2.89 -3.03 -17.64
N CYS A 87 3.27 -2.45 -18.77
CA CYS A 87 2.62 -2.69 -20.04
C CYS A 87 3.55 -3.50 -20.93
N PHE A 88 3.14 -4.72 -21.24
CA PHE A 88 3.93 -5.66 -22.02
C PHE A 88 3.51 -5.62 -23.49
N ARG A 89 4.49 -5.73 -24.40
CA ARG A 89 4.22 -5.94 -25.82
C ARG A 89 3.70 -7.36 -26.06
N PRO A 90 2.92 -7.61 -27.12
CA PRO A 90 2.53 -8.96 -27.50
C PRO A 90 3.75 -9.89 -27.60
N GLY A 91 3.65 -11.11 -27.05
CA GLY A 91 4.76 -12.07 -27.04
C GLY A 91 5.76 -11.90 -25.88
N ALA A 92 5.65 -10.86 -25.06
CA ALA A 92 6.59 -10.62 -23.95
C ALA A 92 6.28 -11.48 -22.71
N GLU A 93 5.00 -11.78 -22.46
CA GLU A 93 4.59 -12.65 -21.34
C GLU A 93 5.07 -14.09 -21.55
N GLU A 94 4.97 -14.60 -22.78
CA GLU A 94 5.44 -15.92 -23.18
C GLU A 94 6.97 -16.02 -23.07
N LYS A 95 7.68 -14.95 -23.44
CA LYS A 95 9.13 -14.86 -23.22
C LYS A 95 9.46 -14.88 -21.74
N LEU A 96 8.72 -14.15 -20.90
CA LEU A 96 8.92 -14.14 -19.45
C LEU A 96 8.61 -15.52 -18.85
N GLU A 97 7.62 -16.24 -19.35
CA GLU A 97 7.34 -17.61 -18.92
C GLU A 97 8.40 -18.61 -19.34
N ALA A 98 8.90 -18.52 -20.57
CA ALA A 98 9.90 -19.47 -21.05
C ALA A 98 11.29 -19.27 -20.40
N ASN A 99 11.65 -18.05 -20.01
CA ASN A 99 13.04 -17.70 -19.67
C ASN A 99 13.27 -17.27 -18.22
N VAL A 100 12.23 -17.03 -17.42
CA VAL A 100 12.41 -16.58 -16.02
C VAL A 100 11.95 -17.67 -15.07
N VAL A 101 12.88 -18.15 -14.23
CA VAL A 101 12.55 -19.04 -13.12
C VAL A 101 11.74 -18.26 -12.09
N LYS A 102 10.50 -18.67 -11.85
CA LYS A 102 9.56 -18.01 -10.94
C LYS A 102 9.03 -19.01 -9.93
N SER A 103 8.75 -18.54 -8.71
CA SER A 103 8.11 -19.36 -7.67
C SER A 103 6.66 -19.71 -8.00
N SER A 104 6.03 -18.94 -8.89
CA SER A 104 4.67 -19.18 -9.39
C SER A 104 4.50 -18.66 -10.82
N ALA A 105 3.51 -19.20 -11.53
CA ALA A 105 3.15 -18.72 -12.87
C ALA A 105 2.61 -17.27 -12.81
N LEU A 106 2.57 -16.57 -13.94
CA LEU A 106 1.90 -15.27 -14.01
C LEU A 106 0.42 -15.37 -13.58
N VAL A 107 -0.11 -14.32 -12.97
CA VAL A 107 -1.49 -14.28 -12.44
C VAL A 107 -2.51 -14.64 -13.52
N VAL A 108 -2.34 -14.14 -14.76
CA VAL A 108 -3.19 -14.49 -15.90
C VAL A 108 -3.19 -16.00 -16.20
N ASN A 109 -2.04 -16.66 -16.09
CA ASN A 109 -1.90 -18.09 -16.35
C ASN A 109 -2.49 -18.93 -15.22
N GLN A 110 -2.36 -18.47 -13.96
CA GLN A 110 -3.01 -19.11 -12.82
C GLN A 110 -4.53 -19.03 -12.95
N LEU A 111 -5.06 -17.84 -13.25
CA LEU A 111 -6.50 -17.63 -13.41
C LEU A 111 -7.07 -18.33 -14.63
N THR A 112 -6.34 -18.37 -15.75
CA THR A 112 -6.78 -19.07 -16.96
C THR A 112 -7.01 -20.56 -16.71
N ARG A 113 -6.17 -21.21 -15.89
CA ARG A 113 -6.35 -22.62 -15.51
C ARG A 113 -7.63 -22.87 -14.68
N LEU A 114 -8.07 -21.86 -13.93
CA LEU A 114 -9.22 -21.98 -13.03
C LEU A 114 -10.54 -21.54 -13.67
N TYR A 115 -10.50 -20.52 -14.53
CA TYR A 115 -11.70 -19.82 -15.00
C TYR A 115 -11.80 -19.70 -16.53
N GLY A 116 -10.79 -20.17 -17.28
CA GLY A 116 -10.67 -19.91 -18.72
C GLY A 116 -10.10 -18.53 -19.03
N ALA A 117 -9.67 -18.33 -20.27
CA ALA A 117 -8.94 -17.13 -20.69
C ALA A 117 -9.76 -15.83 -20.56
N ASP A 118 -10.99 -15.85 -21.09
CA ASP A 118 -11.87 -14.67 -21.09
C ASP A 118 -12.19 -14.21 -19.65
N SER A 119 -12.49 -15.16 -18.76
CA SER A 119 -12.74 -14.85 -17.36
C SER A 119 -11.48 -14.39 -16.63
N ALA A 120 -10.31 -14.94 -16.97
CA ALA A 120 -9.05 -14.57 -16.34
C ALA A 120 -8.70 -13.09 -16.59
N GLU A 121 -8.95 -12.58 -17.80
CA GLU A 121 -8.75 -11.17 -18.15
C GLU A 121 -9.62 -10.26 -17.26
N ILE A 122 -10.92 -10.54 -17.18
CA ILE A 122 -11.87 -9.79 -16.34
C ILE A 122 -11.50 -9.88 -14.85
N MET A 123 -11.04 -11.05 -14.41
CA MET A 123 -10.65 -11.26 -13.01
C MET A 123 -9.40 -10.45 -12.63
N MET A 124 -8.46 -10.24 -13.55
CA MET A 124 -7.30 -9.38 -13.30
C MET A 124 -7.71 -7.91 -13.12
N ASP A 125 -8.72 -7.44 -13.85
CA ASP A 125 -9.20 -6.06 -13.76
C ASP A 125 -9.79 -5.70 -12.39
N LYS A 126 -10.19 -6.68 -11.58
CA LYS A 126 -10.66 -6.44 -10.20
C LYS A 126 -9.62 -5.71 -9.35
N THR A 127 -8.34 -6.03 -9.54
CA THR A 127 -7.25 -5.35 -8.82
C THR A 127 -7.10 -3.90 -9.28
N ALA A 128 -7.31 -3.63 -10.58
CA ALA A 128 -7.27 -2.28 -11.13
C ALA A 128 -8.48 -1.44 -10.67
N ALA A 129 -9.67 -2.04 -10.65
CA ALA A 129 -10.89 -1.43 -10.13
C ALA A 129 -10.77 -1.11 -8.64
N PHE A 130 -10.23 -2.04 -7.84
CA PHE A 130 -9.94 -1.79 -6.42
C PHE A 130 -9.01 -0.58 -6.24
N ARG A 131 -7.89 -0.54 -6.97
CA ARG A 131 -6.94 0.59 -6.89
C ARG A 131 -7.58 1.91 -7.34
N ALA A 132 -8.52 1.90 -8.27
CA ALA A 132 -9.24 3.09 -8.72
C ALA A 132 -10.15 3.73 -7.64
N MET A 133 -10.39 3.04 -6.52
CA MET A 133 -11.03 3.66 -5.35
C MET A 133 -10.11 4.70 -4.69
N HIS A 134 -8.80 4.64 -4.92
CA HIS A 134 -7.80 5.59 -4.40
C HIS A 134 -7.30 6.55 -5.49
N THR A 135 -6.83 7.73 -5.06
CA THR A 135 -6.35 8.81 -5.95
C THR A 135 -5.19 8.36 -6.84
N HIS A 136 -4.21 7.65 -6.28
CA HIS A 136 -3.06 7.12 -7.04
C HIS A 136 -3.50 6.15 -8.13
N GLY A 137 -4.44 5.24 -7.84
CA GLY A 137 -4.93 4.29 -8.83
C GLY A 137 -5.72 4.96 -9.96
N ARG A 138 -6.54 5.98 -9.65
CA ARG A 138 -7.22 6.78 -10.68
C ARG A 138 -6.25 7.52 -11.58
N ALA A 139 -5.28 8.20 -10.98
CA ALA A 139 -4.24 8.91 -11.72
C ALA A 139 -3.47 7.95 -12.63
N LEU A 140 -3.03 6.82 -12.09
CA LEU A 140 -2.26 5.83 -12.83
C LEU A 140 -3.08 5.22 -13.98
N ASN A 141 -4.35 4.86 -13.76
CA ASN A 141 -5.23 4.35 -14.81
C ASN A 141 -5.46 5.39 -15.93
N GLY A 142 -5.65 6.66 -15.56
CA GLY A 142 -5.81 7.75 -16.54
C GLY A 142 -4.53 8.04 -17.34
N LEU A 143 -3.35 7.71 -16.81
CA LEU A 143 -2.07 7.90 -17.49
C LEU A 143 -1.68 6.71 -18.40
N VAL A 144 -2.25 5.51 -18.20
CA VAL A 144 -1.90 4.34 -19.02
C VAL A 144 -2.10 4.61 -20.51
N SER A 145 -3.25 5.16 -20.91
CA SER A 145 -3.55 5.47 -22.32
C SER A 145 -2.54 6.43 -22.96
N ARG A 146 -2.00 7.36 -22.18
CA ARG A 146 -0.95 8.28 -22.63
C ARG A 146 0.40 7.57 -22.78
N ALA A 147 0.69 6.58 -21.93
CA ALA A 147 1.94 5.82 -21.96
C ALA A 147 1.99 4.81 -23.13
N VAL A 148 0.86 4.19 -23.49
CA VAL A 148 0.80 3.21 -24.61
C VAL A 148 0.53 3.85 -25.98
N GLY A 149 0.11 5.12 -26.02
CA GLY A 149 -0.24 5.83 -27.26
C GLY A 149 -1.63 5.46 -27.79
N ALA A 150 -2.23 6.35 -28.60
CA ALA A 150 -3.61 6.21 -29.11
C ALA A 150 -3.83 5.04 -30.10
N THR A 151 -2.77 4.29 -30.45
CA THR A 151 -2.79 3.25 -31.48
C THR A 151 -3.02 1.83 -30.94
N SER A 152 -3.22 1.63 -29.64
CA SER A 152 -3.59 0.32 -29.09
C SER A 152 -5.11 0.12 -29.22
N THR A 153 -5.55 -0.30 -30.41
CA THR A 153 -6.97 -0.61 -30.72
C THR A 153 -7.40 -2.00 -30.27
N LYS A 154 -6.57 -2.70 -29.49
CA LYS A 154 -6.88 -4.01 -28.90
C LYS A 154 -6.51 -4.00 -27.42
N PRO A 155 -7.41 -4.36 -26.49
CA PRO A 155 -7.10 -4.45 -25.05
C PRO A 155 -6.00 -5.47 -24.72
N THR A 156 -5.52 -6.23 -25.71
CA THR A 156 -4.52 -7.31 -25.60
C THR A 156 -3.10 -6.83 -25.30
N THR A 157 -2.87 -5.54 -25.08
CA THR A 157 -1.65 -5.08 -24.40
C THR A 157 -1.87 -5.34 -22.91
N ALA A 158 -1.62 -6.57 -22.47
CA ALA A 158 -1.77 -6.97 -21.08
C ALA A 158 -0.86 -6.10 -20.22
N CYS A 159 -1.44 -5.02 -19.68
CA CYS A 159 -0.76 -4.20 -18.71
C CYS A 159 -0.84 -4.91 -17.36
N VAL A 160 -0.01 -5.93 -17.15
CA VAL A 160 0.05 -6.68 -15.91
C VAL A 160 0.68 -5.82 -14.82
N ARG A 161 -0.10 -5.50 -13.79
CA ARG A 161 0.30 -4.58 -12.73
C ARG A 161 1.19 -5.31 -11.71
N ALA A 162 2.48 -4.97 -11.60
CA ALA A 162 3.29 -5.49 -10.50
C ALA A 162 2.77 -4.95 -9.16
N SER A 163 2.54 -5.87 -8.23
CA SER A 163 2.13 -5.64 -6.85
C SER A 163 3.15 -4.81 -6.10
#